data_AF-A0A843W760-F1
#
_entry.id   AF-A0A843W760-F1
#
_cell.length_a   1.000
_cell.length_b   1.000
_cell.length_c   1.000
_cell.angle_alpha   90.00
_cell.angle_beta   90.00
_cell.angle_gamma   90.00
#
_symmetry.space_group_name_H-M   'P 1'
#
loop_
_entity.id
_entity.type
_entity.pdbx_description
1 polymer ?
#
loop_
_entity_poly.entity_id
_entity_poly.type
_entity_poly.pdbx_seq_one_letter_code
_entity_poly.pdbx_strand_id
1 'polypeptide(L)'
;MYNARKNAEKVSQSADPTLWRERAPSWMRRDYWETLCNIWAVERWQQTSTIMKVNRAANPEANMHTSGSVSFATHQSRLEKELKRLPTFQEVFDRTHKKKGTDQYISDRAREVAESNSQQMTEKYAGEDEQPQLDPEVWVATSGAPKKCHVYGFGHSMNTSRVLSSVSSSASQTSSFSTAVGAPGTSPSEMMGFITNTISGLESHLA
;
A
#
# COMPACT_ATOMS: atom_id res chain seq x y z
N MET A 1 -20.68 5.00 -10.57
CA MET A 1 -20.78 6.03 -9.50
C MET A 1 -19.88 7.24 -9.72
N TYR A 2 -18.55 7.09 -9.84
CA TYR A 2 -17.62 8.23 -9.99
C TYR A 2 -18.02 9.20 -11.13
N ASN A 3 -18.29 8.66 -12.32
CA ASN A 3 -18.69 9.47 -13.48
C ASN A 3 -20.03 10.19 -13.27
N ALA A 4 -20.99 9.56 -12.59
CA ALA A 4 -22.27 10.20 -12.27
C ALA A 4 -22.09 11.39 -11.32
N ARG A 5 -21.30 11.21 -10.25
CA ARG A 5 -20.94 12.29 -9.34
C ARG A 5 -20.25 13.45 -10.06
N LYS A 6 -19.27 13.15 -10.92
CA LYS A 6 -18.54 14.15 -11.71
C LYS A 6 -19.42 14.87 -12.73
N ASN A 7 -20.38 14.18 -13.32
CA ASN A 7 -21.36 14.81 -14.20
C ASN A 7 -22.26 15.76 -13.40
N ALA A 8 -22.82 15.30 -12.28
CA ALA A 8 -23.67 16.13 -11.41
C ALA A 8 -22.95 17.40 -10.93
N GLU A 9 -21.70 17.28 -10.46
CA GLU A 9 -20.84 18.41 -10.06
C GLU A 9 -20.65 19.43 -11.20
N LYS A 10 -20.43 18.95 -12.43
CA LYS A 10 -20.30 19.82 -13.61
C LYS A 10 -21.61 20.51 -13.97
N VAL A 11 -22.72 19.79 -13.96
CA VAL A 11 -24.04 20.31 -14.35
C VAL A 11 -24.60 21.28 -13.31
N SER A 12 -24.36 21.04 -12.02
CA SER A 12 -24.77 21.96 -10.95
C SER A 12 -23.80 23.12 -10.74
N GLN A 13 -22.63 23.11 -11.40
CA GLN A 13 -21.54 24.07 -11.21
C GLN A 13 -21.13 24.24 -9.74
N SER A 14 -21.34 23.20 -8.93
CA SER A 14 -21.09 23.24 -7.49
C SER A 14 -20.55 21.91 -6.99
N ALA A 15 -19.59 21.99 -6.08
CA ALA A 15 -19.02 20.84 -5.39
C ALA A 15 -19.90 20.33 -4.23
N ASP A 16 -20.98 21.06 -3.89
CA ASP A 16 -21.92 20.69 -2.83
C ASP A 16 -22.85 19.55 -3.28
N PRO A 17 -22.76 18.36 -2.65
CA PRO A 17 -23.60 17.22 -3.00
C PRO A 17 -25.09 17.44 -2.79
N THR A 18 -25.50 18.37 -1.93
CA THR A 18 -26.92 18.64 -1.68
C THR A 18 -27.63 19.20 -2.92
N LEU A 19 -26.88 19.89 -3.80
CA LEU A 19 -27.37 20.46 -5.06
C LEU A 19 -27.44 19.44 -6.20
N TRP A 20 -26.96 18.21 -5.98
CA TRP A 20 -26.92 17.17 -7.01
C TRP A 20 -28.19 16.33 -7.07
N ARG A 21 -29.09 16.40 -6.07
CA ARG A 21 -30.26 15.50 -5.92
C ARG A 21 -31.16 15.44 -7.15
N GLU A 22 -31.33 16.57 -7.84
CA GLU A 22 -32.18 16.67 -9.03
C GLU A 22 -31.48 16.21 -10.33
N ARG A 23 -30.17 15.93 -10.25
CA ARG A 23 -29.31 15.54 -11.39
C ARG A 23 -29.05 14.03 -11.40
N ALA A 24 -30.07 13.25 -11.03
CA ALA A 24 -29.98 11.79 -11.02
C ALA A 24 -29.68 11.24 -12.42
N PRO A 25 -28.73 10.29 -12.56
CA PRO A 25 -28.48 9.61 -13.83
C PRO A 25 -29.70 8.79 -14.29
N SER A 26 -29.93 8.71 -15.61
CA SER A 26 -31.07 7.97 -16.19
C SER A 26 -31.12 6.48 -15.85
N TRP A 27 -29.97 5.86 -15.61
CA TRP A 27 -29.84 4.45 -15.24
C TRP A 27 -29.99 4.18 -13.74
N MET A 28 -30.21 5.21 -12.92
CA MET A 28 -30.32 5.11 -11.46
C MET A 28 -31.66 5.68 -11.00
N ARG A 29 -32.33 4.98 -10.07
CA ARG A 29 -33.53 5.52 -9.45
C ARG A 29 -33.19 6.75 -8.60
N ARG A 30 -34.10 7.72 -8.59
CA ARG A 30 -33.93 9.02 -7.92
C ARG A 30 -33.74 8.89 -6.41
N ASP A 31 -34.45 7.98 -5.77
CA ASP A 31 -34.36 7.71 -4.32
C ASP A 31 -32.98 7.21 -3.89
N TYR A 32 -32.38 6.28 -4.65
CA TYR A 32 -30.99 5.85 -4.40
C TYR A 32 -30.00 6.98 -4.64
N TRP A 33 -30.20 7.79 -5.68
CA TRP A 33 -29.34 8.93 -5.96
C TRP A 33 -29.38 9.99 -4.85
N GLU A 34 -30.57 10.32 -4.36
CA GLU A 34 -30.74 11.25 -3.24
C GLU A 34 -30.06 10.73 -1.97
N THR A 35 -30.21 9.44 -1.67
CA THR A 35 -29.52 8.80 -0.54
C THR A 35 -28.00 8.95 -0.65
N LEU A 36 -27.42 8.77 -1.84
CA LEU A 36 -26.00 8.96 -2.08
C LEU A 36 -25.57 10.42 -1.91
N CYS A 37 -26.37 11.37 -2.40
CA CYS A 37 -26.13 12.80 -2.21
C CYS A 37 -26.09 13.17 -0.72
N ASN A 38 -27.02 12.62 0.08
CA ASN A 38 -27.01 12.78 1.54
C ASN A 38 -25.72 12.24 2.17
N ILE A 39 -25.30 11.02 1.80
CA ILE A 39 -24.06 10.41 2.31
C ILE A 39 -22.84 11.26 1.94
N TRP A 40 -22.76 11.76 0.70
CA TRP A 40 -21.65 12.59 0.25
C TRP A 40 -21.65 13.98 0.89
N ALA A 41 -22.82 14.50 1.27
CA ALA A 41 -22.95 15.78 1.96
C ALA A 41 -22.45 15.72 3.41
N VAL A 42 -22.41 14.54 4.04
CA VAL A 42 -21.89 14.37 5.41
C VAL A 42 -20.44 14.86 5.50
N GLU A 43 -20.16 15.77 6.43
CA GLU A 43 -18.84 16.39 6.59
C GLU A 43 -17.72 15.36 6.76
N ARG A 44 -17.92 14.37 7.65
CA ARG A 44 -16.98 13.26 7.86
C ARG A 44 -16.60 12.57 6.54
N TRP A 45 -17.58 12.39 5.65
CA TRP A 45 -17.35 11.77 4.34
C TRP A 45 -16.50 12.67 3.45
N GLN A 46 -16.81 13.97 3.40
CA GLN A 46 -16.04 14.95 2.61
C GLN A 46 -14.58 15.05 3.09
N GLN A 47 -14.37 15.16 4.40
CA GLN A 47 -13.03 15.19 5.00
C GLN A 47 -12.24 13.93 4.65
N THR A 48 -12.84 12.75 4.84
CA THR A 48 -12.21 11.47 4.48
C THR A 48 -11.90 11.40 2.98
N SER A 49 -12.83 11.81 2.12
CA SER A 49 -12.63 11.84 0.66
C SER A 49 -11.46 12.74 0.26
N THR A 50 -11.33 13.92 0.88
CA THR A 50 -10.25 14.87 0.63
C THR A 50 -8.90 14.30 1.08
N ILE A 51 -8.81 13.78 2.30
CA ILE A 51 -7.59 13.13 2.81
C ILE A 51 -7.17 11.97 1.90
N MET A 52 -8.11 11.10 1.52
CA MET A 52 -7.80 9.96 0.64
C MET A 52 -7.39 10.41 -0.77
N LYS A 53 -7.92 11.54 -1.26
CA LYS A 53 -7.48 12.13 -2.54
C LYS A 53 -6.05 12.65 -2.44
N VAL A 54 -5.72 13.39 -1.38
CA VAL A 54 -4.36 13.90 -1.14
C VAL A 54 -3.38 12.74 -0.98
N ASN A 55 -3.72 11.71 -0.20
CA ASN A 55 -2.87 10.54 -0.02
C ASN A 55 -2.58 9.79 -1.33
N ARG A 56 -3.58 9.66 -2.21
CA ARG A 56 -3.39 9.07 -3.54
C ARG A 56 -2.52 9.95 -4.44
N ALA A 57 -2.67 11.26 -4.37
CA ALA A 57 -1.88 12.20 -5.16
C ALA A 57 -0.41 12.30 -4.67
N ALA A 58 -0.17 12.13 -3.37
CA ALA A 58 1.15 12.19 -2.77
C ALA A 58 2.06 11.03 -3.20
N ASN A 59 1.49 9.87 -3.52
CA ASN A 59 2.24 8.69 -3.95
C ASN A 59 1.53 8.00 -5.13
N PRO A 60 1.58 8.58 -6.34
CA PRO A 60 0.85 8.05 -7.50
C PRO A 60 1.34 6.65 -7.89
N GLU A 61 2.61 6.35 -7.64
CA GLU A 61 3.26 5.10 -8.01
C GLU A 61 3.13 3.98 -6.97
N ALA A 62 2.64 4.28 -5.76
CA ALA A 62 2.73 3.34 -4.64
C ALA A 62 1.97 2.01 -4.86
N ASN A 63 0.98 1.96 -5.75
CA ASN A 63 0.16 0.75 -5.98
C ASN A 63 -0.22 0.54 -7.46
N MET A 64 0.56 1.05 -8.41
CA MET A 64 0.27 0.87 -9.83
C MET A 64 0.58 -0.57 -10.28
N HIS A 65 -0.40 -1.24 -10.88
CA HIS A 65 -0.29 -2.60 -11.42
C HIS A 65 -1.24 -2.78 -12.62
N THR A 66 -0.91 -3.69 -13.54
CA THR A 66 -1.69 -3.99 -14.77
C THR A 66 -2.57 -5.24 -14.64
N SER A 67 -2.56 -5.92 -13.50
CA SER A 67 -3.33 -7.16 -13.24
C SER A 67 -4.85 -7.00 -13.38
N GLY A 68 -5.37 -5.77 -13.22
CA GLY A 68 -6.82 -5.52 -13.20
C GLY A 68 -7.50 -6.21 -12.03
N SER A 69 -8.68 -6.79 -12.25
CA SER A 69 -9.42 -7.55 -11.22
C SER A 69 -8.93 -8.98 -11.02
N VAL A 70 -7.92 -9.42 -11.76
CA VAL A 70 -7.38 -10.77 -11.67
C VAL A 70 -6.39 -10.86 -10.51
N SER A 71 -6.55 -11.86 -9.66
CA SER A 71 -5.68 -12.07 -8.50
C SER A 71 -4.27 -12.51 -8.90
N PHE A 72 -3.29 -12.21 -8.04
CA PHE A 72 -1.90 -12.62 -8.22
C PHE A 72 -1.75 -14.14 -8.32
N ALA A 73 -2.50 -14.90 -7.49
CA ALA A 73 -2.53 -16.37 -7.56
C ALA A 73 -3.02 -16.87 -8.93
N THR A 74 -4.00 -16.19 -9.53
CA THR A 74 -4.46 -16.55 -10.89
C THR A 74 -3.37 -16.27 -11.93
N HIS A 75 -2.64 -15.16 -11.80
CA HIS A 75 -1.49 -14.87 -12.66
C HIS A 75 -0.38 -15.90 -12.51
N GLN A 76 -0.09 -16.34 -11.28
CA GLN A 76 0.86 -17.40 -10.98
C GLN A 76 0.46 -18.72 -11.66
N SER A 77 -0.78 -19.18 -11.49
CA SER A 77 -1.26 -20.42 -12.12
C SER A 77 -1.28 -20.35 -13.65
N ARG A 78 -1.46 -19.17 -14.24
CA ARG A 78 -1.36 -18.99 -15.70
C ARG A 78 0.09 -19.09 -16.16
N LEU A 79 1.01 -18.42 -15.47
CA LEU A 79 2.44 -18.49 -15.76
C LEU A 79 3.00 -19.91 -15.59
N GLU A 80 2.55 -20.65 -14.58
CA GLU A 80 2.95 -22.04 -14.37
C GLU A 80 2.59 -22.93 -15.56
N LYS A 81 1.40 -22.73 -16.14
CA LYS A 81 0.97 -23.44 -17.36
C LYS A 81 1.76 -23.02 -18.60
N GLU A 82 2.08 -21.73 -18.71
CA GLU A 82 2.87 -21.18 -19.83
C GLU A 82 4.32 -21.68 -19.80
N LEU A 83 4.96 -21.67 -18.62
CA LEU A 83 6.37 -22.05 -18.43
C LEU A 83 6.55 -23.55 -18.19
N LYS A 84 5.48 -24.30 -17.90
CA LYS A 84 5.50 -25.72 -17.50
C LYS A 84 6.40 -26.00 -16.29
N ARG A 85 6.63 -24.98 -15.47
CA ARG A 85 7.37 -25.01 -14.21
C ARG A 85 6.74 -24.02 -13.27
N LEU A 86 6.99 -24.17 -11.97
CA LEU A 86 6.57 -23.16 -11.01
C LEU A 86 7.29 -21.82 -11.31
N PRO A 87 6.55 -20.72 -11.50
CA PRO A 87 7.15 -19.41 -11.75
C PRO A 87 7.77 -18.85 -10.47
N THR A 88 8.82 -18.06 -10.61
CA THR A 88 9.39 -17.31 -9.49
C THR A 88 8.50 -16.12 -9.13
N PHE A 89 8.63 -15.62 -7.90
CA PHE A 89 7.85 -14.46 -7.48
C PHE A 89 8.17 -13.23 -8.33
N GLN A 90 9.43 -13.06 -8.73
CA GLN A 90 9.87 -12.01 -9.66
C GLN A 90 9.14 -12.10 -11.01
N GLU A 91 8.97 -13.30 -11.57
CA GLU A 91 8.25 -13.48 -12.85
C GLU A 91 6.77 -13.10 -12.77
N VAL A 92 6.12 -13.44 -11.65
CA VAL A 92 4.72 -13.04 -11.43
C VAL A 92 4.62 -11.53 -11.16
N PHE A 93 5.60 -10.96 -10.47
CA PHE A 93 5.70 -9.52 -10.26
C PHE A 93 5.86 -8.77 -11.59
N ASP A 94 6.78 -9.19 -12.45
CA ASP A 94 6.99 -8.65 -13.79
C ASP A 94 5.72 -8.70 -14.63
N ARG A 95 5.01 -9.83 -14.61
CA ARG A 95 3.74 -10.01 -15.34
C ARG A 95 2.66 -9.03 -14.91
N THR A 96 2.69 -8.58 -13.65
CA THR A 96 1.66 -7.70 -13.06
C THR A 96 2.08 -6.23 -12.98
N HIS A 97 3.37 -5.91 -13.16
CA HIS A 97 3.92 -4.57 -13.03
C HIS A 97 4.61 -4.04 -14.29
N LYS A 98 4.71 -4.84 -15.36
CA LYS A 98 5.09 -4.41 -16.70
C LYS A 98 3.89 -4.06 -17.57
N LYS A 99 4.10 -3.17 -18.54
CA LYS A 99 3.09 -2.82 -19.56
C LYS A 99 2.91 -3.99 -20.53
N LYS A 100 1.68 -4.30 -20.92
CA LYS A 100 1.42 -5.39 -21.86
C LYS A 100 2.07 -5.09 -23.22
N GLY A 101 2.88 -6.01 -23.73
CA GLY A 101 3.54 -5.87 -25.04
C GLY A 101 4.82 -5.01 -25.02
N THR A 102 5.29 -4.62 -23.83
CA THR A 102 6.57 -3.91 -23.66
C THR A 102 7.27 -4.47 -22.43
N ASP A 103 8.59 -4.50 -22.43
CA ASP A 103 9.36 -4.94 -21.25
C ASP A 103 9.57 -3.82 -20.21
N GLN A 104 8.80 -2.74 -20.31
CA GLN A 104 8.90 -1.58 -19.44
C GLN A 104 7.95 -1.69 -18.24
N TYR A 105 8.47 -1.35 -17.06
CA TYR A 105 7.68 -1.20 -15.84
C TYR A 105 6.73 0.00 -15.92
N ILE A 106 5.63 -0.09 -15.17
CA ILE A 106 4.60 0.96 -15.12
C ILE A 106 5.02 2.12 -14.22
N SER A 107 5.88 1.87 -13.24
CA SER A 107 6.37 2.86 -12.27
C SER A 107 7.87 2.67 -12.02
N ASP A 108 8.55 3.75 -11.63
CA ASP A 108 9.97 3.70 -11.29
C ASP A 108 10.19 2.86 -10.04
N ARG A 109 9.29 2.96 -9.05
CA ARG A 109 9.32 2.09 -7.86
C ARG A 109 9.31 0.60 -8.22
N ALA A 110 8.44 0.18 -9.14
CA ALA A 110 8.37 -1.23 -9.52
C ALA A 110 9.66 -1.71 -10.23
N ARG A 111 10.25 -0.84 -11.06
CA ARG A 111 11.53 -1.10 -11.72
C ARG A 111 12.66 -1.25 -10.70
N GLU A 112 12.80 -0.30 -9.78
CA GLU A 112 13.85 -0.29 -8.76
C GLU A 112 13.80 -1.52 -7.86
N VAL A 113 12.60 -1.92 -7.41
CA VAL A 113 12.41 -3.12 -6.60
C VAL A 113 12.80 -4.37 -7.38
N ALA A 114 12.36 -4.49 -8.63
CA ALA A 114 12.67 -5.64 -9.46
C ALA A 114 14.16 -5.78 -9.78
N GLU A 115 14.82 -4.68 -10.15
CA GLU A 115 16.26 -4.64 -10.43
C GLU A 115 17.08 -4.97 -9.18
N SER A 116 16.75 -4.34 -8.05
CA SER A 116 17.44 -4.56 -6.78
C SER A 116 17.25 -5.99 -6.26
N ASN A 117 16.04 -6.54 -6.38
CA ASN A 117 15.76 -7.92 -5.98
C ASN A 117 16.55 -8.90 -6.85
N SER A 118 16.59 -8.69 -8.17
CA SER A 118 17.34 -9.55 -9.08
C SER A 118 18.84 -9.53 -8.79
N GLN A 119 19.41 -8.36 -8.49
CA GLN A 119 20.82 -8.22 -8.10
C GLN A 119 21.12 -8.95 -6.79
N GLN A 120 20.35 -8.70 -5.74
CA GLN A 120 20.59 -9.32 -4.44
C GLN A 120 20.35 -10.85 -4.45
N MET A 121 19.36 -11.33 -5.22
CA MET A 121 19.16 -12.77 -5.42
C MET A 121 20.36 -13.40 -6.14
N THR A 122 20.93 -12.71 -7.13
CA THR A 122 22.12 -13.19 -7.84
C THR A 122 23.34 -13.23 -6.92
N GLU A 123 23.53 -12.21 -6.08
CA GLU A 123 24.65 -12.13 -5.15
C GLU A 123 24.54 -13.15 -4.00
N LYS A 124 23.37 -13.25 -3.37
CA LYS A 124 23.13 -14.14 -2.22
C LYS A 124 23.23 -15.63 -2.58
N TYR A 125 22.77 -15.98 -3.77
CA TYR A 125 22.73 -17.36 -4.26
C TYR A 125 23.77 -17.61 -5.36
N ALA A 126 24.84 -16.81 -5.41
CA ALA A 126 25.92 -16.98 -6.38
C ALA A 126 26.61 -18.35 -6.18
N GLY A 127 26.44 -19.26 -7.13
CA GLY A 127 27.05 -20.59 -7.09
C GLY A 127 26.18 -21.69 -6.47
N GLU A 128 24.92 -21.42 -6.13
CA GLU A 128 23.94 -22.45 -5.79
C GLU A 128 23.15 -22.90 -7.04
N ASP A 129 22.89 -24.21 -7.15
CA ASP A 129 22.18 -24.79 -8.29
C ASP A 129 20.66 -24.50 -8.26
N GLU A 130 20.08 -24.23 -7.09
CA GLU A 130 18.64 -23.99 -6.92
C GLU A 130 18.37 -22.69 -6.15
N GLN A 131 17.94 -21.65 -6.87
CA GLN A 131 17.47 -20.42 -6.25
C GLN A 131 16.04 -20.56 -5.72
N PRO A 132 15.74 -20.06 -4.51
CA PRO A 132 14.38 -20.10 -3.98
C PRO A 132 13.45 -19.23 -4.82
N GLN A 133 12.18 -19.65 -4.90
CA GLN A 133 11.16 -18.92 -5.67
C GLN A 133 10.88 -17.51 -5.14
N LEU A 134 11.11 -17.30 -3.85
CA LEU A 134 11.00 -16.04 -3.13
C LEU A 134 11.95 -16.12 -1.93
N ASP A 135 12.86 -15.17 -1.83
CA ASP A 135 13.58 -14.89 -0.59
C ASP A 135 12.86 -13.73 0.13
N PRO A 136 12.20 -14.00 1.28
CA PRO A 136 11.44 -12.98 1.97
C PRO A 136 12.29 -11.83 2.52
N GLU A 137 13.55 -12.09 2.89
CA GLU A 137 14.46 -11.08 3.42
C GLU A 137 14.91 -10.13 2.33
N VAL A 138 15.35 -10.68 1.20
CA VAL A 138 15.76 -9.90 0.02
C VAL A 138 14.58 -9.08 -0.51
N TRP A 139 13.39 -9.69 -0.55
CA TRP A 139 12.20 -8.96 -1.00
C TRP A 139 11.84 -7.80 -0.09
N VAL A 140 11.90 -7.96 1.24
CA VAL A 140 11.60 -6.85 2.17
C VAL A 140 12.70 -5.80 2.15
N ALA A 141 13.97 -6.20 2.04
CA ALA A 141 15.09 -5.26 1.96
C ALA A 141 14.96 -4.32 0.75
N THR A 142 14.50 -4.84 -0.39
CA THR A 142 14.36 -4.08 -1.63
C THR A 142 13.02 -3.34 -1.73
N SER A 143 11.93 -3.96 -1.32
CA SER A 143 10.57 -3.38 -1.41
C SER A 143 10.20 -2.46 -0.25
N GLY A 144 10.96 -2.51 0.85
CA GLY A 144 10.76 -1.73 2.06
C GLY A 144 9.96 -2.47 3.13
N ALA A 145 10.09 -1.98 4.36
CA ALA A 145 9.48 -2.60 5.54
C ALA A 145 7.95 -2.71 5.40
N PRO A 146 7.36 -3.85 5.84
CA PRO A 146 5.91 -4.02 5.81
C PRO A 146 5.20 -2.95 6.64
N LYS A 147 4.12 -2.38 6.10
CA LYS A 147 3.29 -1.39 6.80
C LYS A 147 1.92 -1.98 7.07
N LYS A 148 1.47 -2.02 8.33
CA LYS A 148 0.17 -2.60 8.73
C LYS A 148 -0.02 -4.05 8.22
N CYS A 149 1.00 -4.89 8.35
CA CYS A 149 1.05 -6.28 7.83
C CYS A 149 0.97 -6.42 6.30
N HIS A 150 1.10 -5.32 5.55
CA HIS A 150 1.10 -5.33 4.10
C HIS A 150 2.52 -5.22 3.56
N VAL A 151 2.90 -6.14 2.66
CA VAL A 151 4.18 -6.18 1.94
C VAL A 151 3.93 -5.71 0.52
N TYR A 152 4.80 -4.83 0.01
CA TYR A 152 4.67 -4.33 -1.36
C TYR A 152 4.81 -5.48 -2.38
N GLY A 153 3.99 -5.45 -3.43
CA GLY A 153 3.91 -6.52 -4.45
C GLY A 153 3.06 -7.72 -4.03
N PHE A 154 2.65 -7.84 -2.77
CA PHE A 154 1.78 -8.93 -2.30
C PHE A 154 0.31 -8.51 -2.33
N GLY A 155 -0.51 -9.28 -3.05
CA GLY A 155 -1.97 -9.12 -3.00
C GLY A 155 -2.54 -9.59 -1.67
N HIS A 156 -3.75 -9.11 -1.30
CA HIS A 156 -4.44 -9.53 -0.08
C HIS A 156 -4.73 -11.05 0.00
N SER A 157 -4.78 -11.73 -1.15
CA SER A 157 -5.00 -13.17 -1.22
C SER A 157 -3.72 -14.00 -1.05
N MET A 158 -2.57 -13.35 -0.95
CA MET A 158 -1.29 -14.03 -0.78
C MET A 158 -0.97 -14.21 0.70
N ASN A 159 -0.40 -15.36 1.04
CA ASN A 159 0.08 -15.60 2.38
C ASN A 159 1.39 -14.80 2.60
N THR A 160 1.31 -13.73 3.37
CA THR A 160 2.47 -12.90 3.77
C THR A 160 3.14 -13.38 5.04
N SER A 161 2.66 -14.47 5.68
CA SER A 161 3.14 -14.88 7.01
C SER A 161 4.62 -15.23 7.00
N ARG A 162 5.11 -15.89 5.94
CA ARG A 162 6.54 -16.21 5.77
C ARG A 162 7.42 -14.96 5.71
N VAL A 163 6.92 -13.90 5.08
CA VAL A 163 7.64 -12.62 4.96
C VAL A 163 7.61 -11.87 6.29
N LEU A 164 6.45 -11.80 6.92
CA LEU A 164 6.29 -11.13 8.21
C LEU A 164 7.05 -11.84 9.34
N SER A 165 7.12 -13.18 9.32
CA SER A 165 7.89 -13.96 10.29
C SER A 165 9.38 -13.71 10.14
N SER A 166 9.89 -13.67 8.92
CA SER A 166 11.31 -13.36 8.64
C SER A 166 11.69 -11.97 9.18
N VAL A 167 10.88 -10.94 8.92
CA VAL A 167 11.12 -9.58 9.43
C VAL A 167 11.12 -9.54 10.97
N SER A 168 10.22 -10.29 11.61
CA SER A 168 10.14 -10.37 13.07
C SER A 168 11.38 -11.05 13.67
N SER A 169 11.90 -12.09 13.03
CA SER A 169 13.14 -12.76 13.41
C SER A 169 14.36 -11.86 13.25
N SER A 170 14.46 -11.08 12.17
CA SER A 170 15.56 -10.13 11.97
C SER A 170 15.54 -8.99 12.98
N ALA A 171 14.37 -8.48 13.36
CA ALA A 171 14.24 -7.47 14.43
C ALA A 171 14.65 -8.00 15.81
N SER A 172 14.54 -9.31 16.05
CA SER A 172 14.93 -9.95 17.31
C SER A 172 16.43 -10.27 17.38
N GLN A 173 17.12 -10.33 16.22
CA GLN A 173 18.56 -10.57 16.16
C GLN A 173 19.37 -9.28 16.41
N THR A 174 18.83 -8.10 16.09
CA THR A 174 19.52 -6.82 16.33
C THR A 174 19.59 -6.44 17.82
N SER A 175 18.79 -7.05 18.69
CA SER A 175 18.82 -6.84 20.14
C SER A 175 19.83 -7.75 20.89
N SER A 176 20.61 -8.57 20.19
CA SER A 176 21.46 -9.61 20.82
C SER A 176 22.97 -9.35 20.73
N PHE A 177 23.43 -8.13 20.41
CA PHE A 177 24.82 -7.74 20.65
C PHE A 177 24.96 -7.23 22.09
N SER A 178 25.38 -8.11 23.00
CA SER A 178 25.49 -7.81 24.42
C SER A 178 26.94 -7.47 24.85
N THR A 179 27.05 -6.34 25.58
CA THR A 179 27.91 -6.09 26.77
C THR A 179 29.35 -5.54 26.65
N ALA A 180 29.56 -4.33 27.20
CA ALA A 180 30.60 -3.85 28.16
C ALA A 180 30.84 -2.33 27.92
N VAL A 181 30.87 -1.34 28.83
CA VAL A 181 31.42 -1.15 30.20
C VAL A 181 30.79 0.12 30.83
N GLY A 182 30.57 0.15 32.16
CA GLY A 182 30.70 1.37 33.00
C GLY A 182 29.44 2.20 33.36
N ALA A 183 29.08 2.23 34.64
CA ALA A 183 27.99 2.97 35.32
C ALA A 183 28.24 4.52 35.44
N PRO A 184 27.38 5.37 36.08
CA PRO A 184 26.12 5.09 36.78
C PRO A 184 24.91 6.04 36.52
N GLY A 185 23.71 5.48 36.68
CA GLY A 185 22.62 6.04 37.51
C GLY A 185 21.84 7.28 37.04
N THR A 186 20.72 7.05 36.34
CA THR A 186 19.50 7.89 36.50
C THR A 186 18.26 7.00 36.45
N SER A 187 17.38 7.16 37.44
CA SER A 187 16.15 6.38 37.65
C SER A 187 15.12 6.56 36.52
N PRO A 188 14.36 5.53 36.12
CA PRO A 188 13.33 5.59 35.07
C PRO A 188 12.09 6.46 35.36
N SER A 189 12.02 7.19 36.48
CA SER A 189 10.82 7.94 36.87
C SER A 189 10.66 9.33 36.24
N GLU A 190 11.60 9.79 35.41
CA GLU A 190 11.52 11.13 34.77
C GLU A 190 11.15 11.12 33.27
N MET A 191 10.96 9.95 32.64
CA MET A 191 10.60 9.88 31.21
C MET A 191 9.09 10.00 30.93
N MET A 192 8.23 9.86 31.94
CA MET A 192 6.76 9.88 31.76
C MET A 192 6.16 11.31 31.88
N GLY A 193 6.90 12.35 31.48
CA GLY A 193 6.46 13.75 31.54
C GLY A 193 6.29 14.46 30.20
N PHE A 194 6.78 13.89 29.09
CA PHE A 194 6.97 14.67 27.85
C PHE A 194 6.07 14.30 26.65
N ILE A 195 5.10 13.38 26.79
CA ILE A 195 4.24 12.96 25.65
C ILE A 195 2.74 13.24 25.87
N THR A 196 2.33 13.95 26.92
CA THR A 196 0.90 14.29 27.11
C THR A 196 0.56 15.78 27.16
N ASN A 197 1.46 16.68 26.77
CA ASN A 197 1.15 18.11 26.64
C ASN A 197 1.28 18.59 25.20
N THR A 198 0.36 18.16 24.33
CA THR A 198 0.13 18.82 23.03
C THR A 198 -1.32 18.72 22.56
N ILE A 199 -2.26 18.39 23.45
CA ILE A 199 -3.71 18.37 23.16
C ILE A 199 -4.47 19.04 24.30
N SER A 200 -4.13 20.30 24.62
CA SER A 200 -4.88 21.13 25.58
C SER A 200 -4.73 22.64 25.31
N GLY A 201 -4.55 23.06 24.05
CA GLY A 201 -4.23 24.46 23.75
C GLY A 201 -4.66 24.89 22.37
N LEU A 202 -5.97 24.89 22.09
CA LEU A 202 -6.58 25.62 20.98
C LEU A 202 -8.10 25.84 21.17
N GLU A 203 -8.55 26.02 22.42
CA GLU A 203 -9.89 26.54 22.74
C GLU A 203 -9.79 27.67 23.77
N SER A 204 -9.39 28.86 23.30
CA SER A 204 -9.76 30.14 23.94
C SER A 204 -9.36 31.32 23.06
N HIS A 205 -10.24 31.76 22.16
CA HIS A 205 -10.35 33.17 21.77
C HIS A 205 -11.65 33.43 21.02
N LEU A 206 -12.76 33.46 21.76
CA LEU A 206 -13.90 34.32 21.49
C LEU A 206 -14.44 34.79 22.85
N ALA A 207 -13.98 35.97 23.24
CA ALA A 207 -14.69 36.92 24.10
C ALA A 207 -14.53 38.28 23.43
#